data_AF-M1YLA6-F1
#
_entry.id   AF-M1YLA6-F1
#
_cell.length_a   1.000
_cell.length_b   1.000
_cell.length_c   1.000
_cell.angle_alpha   90.00
_cell.angle_beta   90.00
_cell.angle_gamma   90.00
#
_symmetry.space_group_name_H-M   'P 1'
#
loop_
_entity.id
_entity.type
_entity.pdbx_description
1 polymer ?
#
loop_
_entity_poly.entity_id
_entity_poly.type
_entity_poly.pdbx_seq_one_letter_code
_entity_poly.pdbx_strand_id
1 'polypeptide(L)'
;MKKYEVHSVCDACGDVHPTRHHVLLEDGPDQTQSVEEFWEGKDLPADVKNVLANPFQCPTTKSFIKQEDTEQVYLVPLSYT
;
A
#
# COMPACT_ATOMS: atom_id res chain seq x y z
N MET A 1 10.26 14.47 1.88
CA MET A 1 9.97 13.02 1.83
C MET A 1 9.13 12.65 3.03
N LYS A 2 8.01 11.95 2.82
CA LYS A 2 7.13 11.41 3.85
C LYS A 2 7.21 9.89 3.79
N LYS A 3 7.12 9.24 4.95
CA LYS A 3 7.14 7.78 5.06
C LYS A 3 5.71 7.27 5.19
N TYR A 4 5.40 6.20 4.49
CA TYR A 4 4.09 5.55 4.52
C TYR A 4 4.26 4.08 4.87
N GLU A 5 3.33 3.54 5.66
CA GLU A 5 3.11 2.10 5.73
C GLU A 5 2.10 1.72 4.65
N VAL A 6 2.37 0.64 3.92
CA VAL A 6 1.48 0.17 2.85
C VAL A 6 0.49 -0.84 3.42
N HIS A 7 -0.79 -0.54 3.29
CA HIS A 7 -1.91 -1.40 3.66
C HIS A 7 -2.56 -1.95 2.41
N SER A 8 -3.15 -3.14 2.48
CA SER A 8 -3.80 -3.77 1.34
C SER A 8 -5.04 -4.53 1.77
N VAL A 9 -6.10 -4.50 0.96
CA VAL A 9 -7.18 -5.49 1.05
C VAL A 9 -6.59 -6.86 0.73
N CYS A 10 -6.97 -7.85 1.55
CA CYS A 10 -6.49 -9.22 1.43
C CYS A 10 -7.56 -10.09 0.75
N ASP A 11 -7.30 -10.54 -0.47
CA ASP A 11 -8.23 -11.40 -1.23
C ASP A 11 -8.56 -12.74 -0.55
N ALA A 12 -7.71 -13.19 0.38
CA ALA A 12 -7.94 -14.45 1.09
C ALA A 12 -8.93 -14.33 2.26
N CYS A 13 -9.09 -13.16 2.87
CA CYS A 13 -9.99 -13.00 4.03
C CYS A 13 -10.93 -11.79 3.96
N GLY A 14 -10.74 -10.90 2.98
CA GLY A 14 -11.54 -9.69 2.78
C GLY A 14 -11.17 -8.49 3.66
N ASP A 15 -10.26 -8.66 4.63
CA ASP A 15 -9.85 -7.60 5.54
C ASP A 15 -8.70 -6.75 4.97
N VAL A 16 -8.53 -5.53 5.50
CA VAL A 16 -7.35 -4.68 5.23
C VAL A 16 -6.24 -4.97 6.23
N HIS A 17 -5.01 -5.13 5.74
CA HIS A 17 -3.85 -5.43 6.58
C HIS A 17 -2.64 -4.56 6.25
N PRO A 18 -1.80 -4.24 7.25
CA PRO A 18 -0.47 -3.73 7.00
C PRO A 18 0.35 -4.82 6.29
N THR A 19 0.92 -4.49 5.15
CA THR A 19 1.80 -5.38 4.38
C THR A 19 3.20 -5.47 4.96
N ARG A 20 3.51 -4.62 5.96
CA ARG A 20 4.85 -4.36 6.54
C ARG A 20 5.85 -3.75 5.55
N HIS A 21 5.44 -3.47 4.33
CA HIS A 21 6.20 -2.65 3.40
C HIS A 21 6.03 -1.17 3.75
N HIS A 22 7.11 -0.43 3.53
CA HIS A 22 7.14 1.00 3.72
C HIS A 22 7.68 1.67 2.46
N VAL A 23 7.13 2.82 2.12
CA VAL A 23 7.63 3.66 1.02
C VAL A 23 7.98 5.05 1.52
N LEU A 24 9.00 5.64 0.92
CA LEU A 24 9.44 7.01 1.18
C LEU A 24 9.19 7.82 -0.08
N LEU A 25 8.22 8.72 -0.04
CA LEU A 25 7.78 9.46 -1.23
C LEU A 25 8.05 10.95 -1.06
N GLU A 26 8.42 11.63 -2.14
CA GLU A 26 8.57 13.09 -2.15
C GLU A 26 7.22 13.79 -1.98
N ASP A 27 6.22 13.26 -2.68
CA ASP A 27 4.82 13.68 -2.63
C ASP A 27 3.93 12.45 -2.37
N GLY A 28 2.81 12.66 -1.67
CA GLY A 28 1.90 11.59 -1.28
C GLY A 28 0.75 12.11 -0.40
N PRO A 29 -0.24 11.26 -0.11
CA PRO A 29 -1.47 11.69 0.54
C PRO A 29 -1.23 12.14 1.99
N ASP A 30 -1.94 13.17 2.45
CA ASP A 30 -1.84 13.64 3.84
C ASP A 30 -2.63 12.77 4.83
N GLN A 31 -3.53 11.94 4.32
CA GLN A 31 -4.35 11.01 5.08
C GLN A 31 -4.29 9.62 4.44
N THR A 32 -4.88 8.61 5.09
CA THR A 32 -5.00 7.28 4.47
C THR A 32 -5.82 7.40 3.19
N GLN A 33 -5.24 6.97 2.06
CA GLN A 33 -5.85 7.06 0.74
C GLN A 33 -5.35 5.91 -0.12
N SER A 34 -6.16 5.45 -1.08
CA SER A 34 -5.72 4.41 -2.02
C SER A 34 -4.65 4.96 -2.98
N VAL A 35 -3.84 4.06 -3.53
CA VAL A 35 -2.81 4.42 -4.51
C VAL A 35 -3.46 4.99 -5.77
N GLU A 36 -4.55 4.37 -6.23
CA GLU A 36 -5.29 4.83 -7.42
C GLU A 36 -5.84 6.25 -7.23
N GLU A 37 -6.47 6.53 -6.08
CA GLU A 37 -7.13 7.82 -5.85
C GLU A 37 -6.13 8.99 -5.80
N PHE A 38 -4.92 8.79 -5.28
CA PHE A 38 -3.91 9.87 -5.23
C PHE A 38 -3.17 10.05 -6.57
N TRP A 39 -2.89 8.95 -7.28
CA TRP A 39 -2.15 8.95 -8.55
C TRP A 39 -3.04 8.81 -9.78
N GLU A 40 -4.35 9.06 -9.70
CA GLU A 40 -5.28 8.93 -10.83
C GLU A 40 -4.74 9.64 -12.08
N GLY A 41 -4.54 8.86 -13.16
CA GLY A 41 -4.02 9.36 -14.44
C GLY A 41 -2.53 9.77 -14.44
N LYS A 42 -1.77 9.46 -13.38
CA LYS A 42 -0.32 9.72 -13.26
C LYS A 42 0.47 8.42 -13.19
N ASP A 43 1.75 8.50 -13.55
CA ASP A 43 2.69 7.40 -13.35
C ASP A 43 2.97 7.17 -11.86
N LEU A 44 2.90 5.92 -11.42
CA LEU A 44 3.27 5.56 -10.06
C LEU A 44 4.79 5.69 -9.84
N PRO A 45 5.22 6.18 -8.66
CA PRO A 45 6.63 6.16 -8.27
C PRO A 45 7.20 4.73 -8.28
N ALA A 46 8.49 4.59 -8.61
CA ALA A 46 9.15 3.29 -8.68
C ALA A 46 9.05 2.50 -7.36
N ASP A 47 9.15 3.18 -6.22
CA ASP A 47 9.02 2.55 -4.90
C ASP A 47 7.62 1.97 -4.66
N VAL A 48 6.57 2.65 -5.14
CA VAL A 48 5.19 2.13 -5.07
C VAL A 48 5.05 0.91 -5.98
N LYS A 49 5.53 0.98 -7.22
CA LYS A 49 5.53 -0.16 -8.17
C LYS A 49 6.27 -1.38 -7.59
N ASN A 50 7.40 -1.16 -6.92
CA ASN A 50 8.17 -2.22 -6.27
C ASN A 50 7.41 -2.88 -5.12
N VAL A 51 6.68 -2.11 -4.31
CA VAL A 51 5.87 -2.70 -3.22
C VAL A 51 4.71 -3.52 -3.77
N LEU A 52 3.99 -3.04 -4.79
CA LEU A 52 2.90 -3.78 -5.43
C LEU A 52 3.37 -5.10 -6.06
N ALA A 53 4.64 -5.18 -6.48
CA ALA A 53 5.23 -6.41 -7.00
C ALA A 53 5.51 -7.46 -5.91
N ASN A 54 5.55 -7.07 -4.62
CA ASN A 54 5.89 -7.96 -3.52
C ASN A 54 4.64 -8.50 -2.81
N PRO A 55 4.50 -9.83 -2.67
CA PRO A 55 3.41 -10.41 -1.92
C PRO A 55 3.58 -10.21 -0.41
N PHE A 56 2.46 -10.06 0.31
CA PHE A 56 2.41 -10.02 1.77
C PHE A 56 1.72 -11.27 2.32
N GLN A 57 2.00 -11.63 3.57
CA GLN A 57 1.34 -12.76 4.23
C GLN A 57 0.09 -12.31 4.96
N CYS A 58 -1.06 -12.91 4.68
CA CYS A 58 -2.28 -12.70 5.44
C CYS A 58 -2.09 -13.19 6.89
N PRO A 59 -2.32 -12.34 7.91
CA PRO A 59 -2.20 -12.74 9.32
C PRO A 59 -3.27 -13.77 9.72
N THR A 60 -4.43 -13.77 9.07
CA THR A 60 -5.57 -14.63 9.36
C THR A 60 -5.42 -16.02 8.74
N THR A 61 -5.27 -16.09 7.41
CA THR A 61 -5.26 -17.37 6.66
C THR A 61 -3.86 -17.93 6.43
N LYS A 62 -2.82 -17.12 6.67
CA LYS A 62 -1.39 -17.42 6.38
C LYS A 62 -1.05 -17.55 4.89
N SER A 63 -2.00 -17.33 3.99
CA SER A 63 -1.78 -17.26 2.54
C SER A 63 -0.90 -16.07 2.16
N PHE A 64 -0.03 -16.24 1.16
CA PHE A 64 0.68 -15.13 0.53
C PHE A 64 -0.18 -14.54 -0.58
N ILE A 65 -0.40 -13.23 -0.51
CA ILE A 65 -1.28 -12.48 -1.41
C ILE A 65 -0.45 -11.41 -2.10
N LYS A 66 -0.62 -11.31 -3.41
CA LYS A 66 -0.13 -10.19 -4.21
C LYS A 66 -1.34 -9.36 -4.59
N GLN A 67 -1.37 -8.10 -4.17
CA GLN A 67 -2.44 -7.18 -4.55
C GLN A 67 -1.92 -6.24 -5.63
N GLU A 68 -2.40 -6.44 -6.85
CA GLU A 68 -2.03 -5.63 -8.02
C GLU A 68 -3.04 -4.50 -8.29
N ASP A 69 -4.23 -4.57 -7.69
CA ASP A 69 -5.26 -3.55 -7.80
C ASP A 69 -4.94 -2.35 -6.89
N THR A 70 -4.60 -1.23 -7.52
CA THR A 70 -4.21 0.04 -6.86
C THR A 70 -5.35 0.70 -6.10
N GLU A 71 -6.62 0.35 -6.39
CA GLU A 71 -7.77 0.79 -5.58
C GLU A 71 -7.80 0.09 -4.22
N GLN A 72 -7.20 -1.10 -4.13
CA GLN A 72 -7.17 -1.94 -2.93
C GLN A 72 -5.87 -1.82 -2.13
N VAL A 73 -4.95 -0.95 -2.55
CA VAL A 73 -3.71 -0.65 -1.84
C VAL A 73 -3.77 0.77 -1.30
N TYR A 74 -3.48 0.94 -0.02
CA TYR A 74 -3.58 2.20 0.70
C TYR A 74 -2.22 2.63 1.23
N LEU A 75 -1.94 3.92 1.12
CA LEU A 75 -0.81 4.55 1.79
C LEU A 75 -1.29 5.15 3.10
N VAL A 76 -0.75 4.66 4.21
CA VAL A 76 -1.02 5.19 5.55
C VAL A 76 0.15 6.08 5.95
N PRO A 77 -0.02 7.42 6.06
CA PRO A 77 1.06 8.31 6.45
C PRO A 77 1.56 7.97 7.86
N LEU A 78 2.87 7.78 8.00
CA LEU A 78 3.49 7.65 9.31
C LEU A 78 3.88 9.04 9.79
N SER A 79 3.14 9.56 10.78
CA SER A 79 3.58 10.75 11.51
C SER A 79 4.87 10.41 12.24
N TYR A 80 5.92 11.22 12.06
CA TYR A 80 7.05 11.20 12.99
C TYR A 80 6.53 11.77 14.32
N THR A 81 6.25 10.89 15.29
CA THR A 81 6.07 11.26 16.70
C THR A 81 7.39 11.64 17.32
#